data_AF-A0A0N8SUD9-F1
#
_entry.id   AF-A0A0N8SUD9-F1
#
_cell.length_a   1.000
_cell.length_b   1.000
_cell.length_c   1.000
_cell.angle_alpha   90.00
_cell.angle_beta   90.00
_cell.angle_gamma   90.00
#
_symmetry.space_group_name_H-M   'P 1'
#
loop_
_entity.id
_entity.type
_entity.pdbx_description
1 polymer ?
#
loop_
_entity_poly.entity_id
_entity_poly.type
_entity_poly.pdbx_seq_one_letter_code
_entity_poly.pdbx_strand_id
1 'polypeptide(L)'
;MSAQNSRLVQYKRLTSPRRRRIIEISCRAVDPLTIPGKPMLISLLSNGQPHTPERLELIAPWWSFTKTVLAATALSLVRDGLIGLDDPIPDQPFTLRQLLRHEAGLADYGELAQYHTAVASGDPAWPADEMMRRLDGTRLRYSPGTGWRYSNLGYLFIGRLIERLTDLTLDDAVIQRALSPLGISNVRFAKTRADLQTTHQGSTSNYDPAWVYHGLLIGPISQAALFLDRLLCADLLSTGLLQEMQTARTLGSVR
;
A
#
# COMPACT_ATOMS: atom_id res chain seq x y z
N MET A 1 -21.55 -5.24 11.58
CA MET A 1 -20.37 -4.46 12.01
C MET A 1 -19.11 -5.21 11.59
N SER A 2 -18.67 -5.07 10.34
CA SER A 2 -17.39 -5.66 9.92
C SER A 2 -16.28 -4.66 10.20
N ALA A 3 -15.43 -4.98 11.16
CA ALA A 3 -14.18 -4.27 11.36
C ALA A 3 -13.31 -4.54 10.13
N GLN A 4 -13.32 -3.61 9.18
CA GLN A 4 -12.32 -3.54 8.13
C GLN A 4 -10.97 -3.47 8.85
N ASN A 5 -10.19 -4.55 8.74
CA ASN A 5 -8.85 -4.69 9.30
C ASN A 5 -7.90 -3.70 8.61
N SER A 6 -8.04 -2.41 8.90
CA SER A 6 -7.01 -1.41 8.68
C SER A 6 -5.89 -1.71 9.68
N ARG A 7 -5.01 -2.64 9.28
CA ARG A 7 -3.80 -3.02 10.00
C ARG A 7 -2.82 -1.85 9.87
N LEU A 8 -3.01 -0.88 10.77
CA LEU A 8 -2.56 0.50 10.69
C LEU A 8 -1.05 0.62 10.93
N VAL A 9 -0.34 0.97 9.86
CA VAL A 9 0.86 1.81 9.99
C VAL A 9 0.35 3.22 10.29
N GLN A 10 0.61 3.74 11.50
CA GLN A 10 0.16 5.09 11.88
C GLN A 10 1.25 6.11 11.54
N TYR A 11 0.83 7.18 10.87
CA TYR A 11 1.67 8.30 10.47
C TYR A 11 1.30 9.54 11.28
N LYS A 12 2.31 10.23 11.81
CA LYS A 12 2.14 11.57 12.40
C LYS A 12 3.21 12.50 11.85
N ARG A 13 2.78 13.57 11.17
CA ARG A 13 3.63 14.70 10.81
C ARG A 13 3.56 15.73 11.94
N LEU A 14 4.69 16.00 12.58
CA LEU A 14 4.80 17.13 13.51
C LEU A 14 5.62 18.23 12.83
N THR A 15 4.97 19.31 12.42
CA THR A 15 5.63 20.53 11.94
C THR A 15 5.59 21.58 13.04
N SER A 16 6.73 21.82 13.71
CA SER A 16 6.88 22.94 14.62
C SER A 16 7.37 24.18 13.87
N PRO A 17 6.94 25.41 14.23
CA PRO A 17 7.47 26.66 13.68
C PRO A 17 9.00 26.80 13.82
N ARG A 18 9.64 26.04 14.73
CA ARG A 18 11.09 25.96 14.89
C ARG A 18 11.67 24.69 14.25
N ARG A 19 11.81 24.70 12.91
CA ARG A 19 12.78 23.95 12.08
C ARG A 19 13.16 22.50 12.49
N ARG A 20 12.21 21.63 12.81
CA ARG A 20 12.45 20.16 12.80
C ARG A 20 11.31 19.47 12.07
N ARG A 21 11.65 18.78 10.96
CA ARG A 21 10.72 17.89 10.25
C ARG A 21 10.80 16.52 10.93
N ILE A 22 9.72 16.11 11.59
CA ILE A 22 9.64 14.81 12.25
C ILE A 22 8.60 13.96 11.51
N ILE A 23 9.05 12.79 11.06
CA ILE A 23 8.17 11.73 10.55
C ILE A 23 8.29 10.54 11.47
N GLU A 24 7.16 10.15 12.03
CA GLU A 24 7.03 8.93 12.82
C GLU A 24 6.17 7.95 12.04
N ILE A 25 6.73 6.76 11.81
CA ILE A 25 6.00 5.60 11.32
C ILE A 25 6.05 4.55 12.41
N SER A 26 4.87 4.12 12.86
CA SER A 26 4.74 3.00 13.79
C SER A 26 4.04 1.83 13.11
N CYS A 27 4.57 0.63 13.32
CA CYS A 27 3.97 -0.63 12.91
C CYS A 27 3.69 -1.45 14.17
N ARG A 28 2.43 -1.84 14.38
CA ARG A 28 2.07 -2.81 15.41
C ARG A 28 2.09 -4.21 14.81
N ALA A 29 2.65 -5.16 15.54
CA ALA A 29 2.44 -6.57 15.26
C ALA A 29 0.94 -6.88 15.40
N VAL A 30 0.35 -7.46 14.36
CA VAL A 30 -1.09 -7.73 14.31
C VAL A 30 -1.32 -9.16 14.74
N ASP A 31 -1.88 -9.36 15.92
CA ASP A 31 -2.41 -10.65 16.32
C ASP A 31 -3.68 -10.43 17.16
N PRO A 32 -4.86 -10.93 16.72
CA PRO A 32 -6.10 -10.87 17.49
C PRO A 32 -6.07 -11.72 18.78
N LEU A 33 -5.03 -12.55 18.97
CA LEU A 33 -4.90 -13.47 20.11
C LEU A 33 -3.67 -13.20 21.00
N THR A 34 -2.90 -12.11 20.82
CA THR A 34 -1.76 -11.85 21.72
C THR A 34 -2.14 -11.17 23.04
N ILE A 35 -1.91 -11.94 24.10
CA ILE A 35 -1.12 -11.59 25.31
C ILE A 35 -0.63 -10.13 25.34
N PRO A 36 -0.96 -9.34 26.40
CA PRO A 36 -0.47 -7.97 26.57
C PRO A 36 1.07 -7.92 26.57
N GLY A 37 1.69 -7.05 25.76
CA GLY A 37 3.11 -6.69 25.91
C GLY A 37 4.06 -6.83 24.70
N LYS A 38 3.61 -7.16 23.48
CA LYS A 38 4.53 -7.15 22.31
C LYS A 38 4.98 -5.71 21.95
N PRO A 39 6.28 -5.48 21.65
CA PRO A 39 6.81 -4.16 21.36
C PRO A 39 6.29 -3.61 20.02
N MET A 40 5.93 -2.33 20.02
CA MET A 40 5.60 -1.55 18.82
C MET A 40 6.90 -1.21 18.09
N LEU A 41 6.99 -1.50 16.79
CA LEU A 41 8.11 -1.06 15.99
C LEU A 41 7.86 0.40 15.58
N ILE A 42 8.80 1.29 15.91
CA ILE A 42 8.70 2.71 15.64
C ILE A 42 9.97 3.12 14.90
N SER A 43 9.82 3.82 13.78
CA SER A 43 10.92 4.56 13.18
C SER A 43 10.61 6.05 13.21
N LEU A 44 11.59 6.82 13.69
CA LEU A 44 11.55 8.26 13.76
C LEU A 44 12.60 8.82 12.81
N LEU A 45 12.18 9.66 11.87
CA LEU A 45 13.09 10.50 11.10
C LEU A 45 13.03 11.93 11.64
N SER A 46 14.20 12.55 11.75
CA SER A 46 14.33 13.99 11.95
C SER A 46 15.19 14.55 10.84
N ASN A 47 14.65 15.51 10.09
CA ASN A 47 15.33 16.17 8.97
C ASN A 47 15.89 15.19 7.91
N GLY A 48 15.11 14.14 7.57
CA GLY A 48 15.50 13.14 6.56
C GLY A 48 16.54 12.12 7.03
N GLN A 49 16.91 12.14 8.32
CA GLN A 49 17.84 11.19 8.93
C GLN A 49 17.10 10.33 9.97
N PRO A 50 17.25 9.00 9.93
CA PRO A 50 16.66 8.12 10.96
C PRO A 50 17.35 8.32 12.31
N HIS A 51 16.55 8.38 13.38
CA HIS A 51 17.00 8.46 14.78
C HIS A 51 16.98 7.10 15.48
N THR A 52 16.63 6.02 14.77
CA THR A 52 16.66 4.66 15.30
C THR A 52 18.10 4.22 15.56
N PRO A 53 18.45 3.73 16.77
CA PRO A 53 19.73 3.08 17.02
C PRO A 53 19.93 1.93 16.02
N GLU A 54 21.17 1.73 15.54
CA GLU A 54 21.59 0.79 14.48
C GLU A 54 21.15 -0.69 14.66
N ARG A 55 20.48 -1.06 15.76
CA ARG A 55 20.15 -2.44 16.11
C ARG A 55 18.76 -2.95 15.67
N LEU A 56 17.99 -2.19 14.87
CA LEU A 56 16.63 -2.60 14.48
C LEU A 56 16.28 -2.31 13.00
N GLU A 57 17.13 -2.74 12.06
CA GLU A 57 16.75 -2.94 10.64
C GLU A 57 15.80 -4.15 10.50
N LEU A 58 14.78 -4.20 11.34
CA LEU A 58 13.82 -5.29 11.36
C LEU A 58 12.95 -5.20 10.11
N ILE A 59 13.06 -6.23 9.27
CA ILE A 59 12.20 -6.39 8.11
C ILE A 59 10.78 -6.63 8.63
N ALA A 60 9.84 -5.83 8.15
CA ALA A 60 8.43 -5.98 8.44
C ALA A 60 7.62 -6.00 7.14
N PRO A 61 6.48 -6.70 7.10
CA PRO A 61 5.48 -6.48 6.07
C PRO A 61 4.91 -5.07 6.17
N TRP A 62 4.94 -4.34 5.06
CA TRP A 62 4.45 -2.97 4.97
C TRP A 62 2.93 -2.90 4.81
N TRP A 63 2.28 -4.03 4.50
CA TRP A 63 0.83 -4.13 4.34
C TRP A 63 0.29 -3.05 3.41
N SER A 64 -0.73 -2.32 3.85
CA SER A 64 -1.36 -1.26 3.05
C SER A 64 -0.47 -0.06 2.77
N PHE A 65 0.68 0.10 3.44
CA PHE A 65 1.65 1.12 3.06
C PHE A 65 2.24 0.85 1.65
N THR A 66 2.22 -0.40 1.19
CA THR A 66 2.55 -0.77 -0.20
C THR A 66 1.75 0.06 -1.22
N LYS A 67 0.49 0.41 -0.90
CA LYS A 67 -0.35 1.24 -1.77
C LYS A 67 0.19 2.66 -1.93
N THR A 68 0.88 3.20 -0.93
CA THR A 68 1.54 4.50 -1.05
C THR A 68 2.69 4.43 -2.06
N VAL A 69 3.44 3.32 -2.07
CA VAL A 69 4.50 3.07 -3.06
C VAL A 69 3.92 2.92 -4.46
N LEU A 70 2.89 2.07 -4.62
CA LEU A 70 2.21 1.87 -5.90
C LEU A 70 1.58 3.17 -6.44
N ALA A 71 1.02 4.00 -5.56
CA ALA A 71 0.49 5.31 -5.95
C ALA A 71 1.60 6.23 -6.47
N ALA A 72 2.75 6.30 -5.80
CA ALA A 72 3.90 7.08 -6.27
C ALA A 72 4.42 6.55 -7.62
N THR A 73 4.51 5.22 -7.79
CA THR A 73 4.88 4.58 -9.06
C THR A 73 3.90 4.96 -10.18
N ALA A 74 2.59 4.86 -9.94
CA ALA A 74 1.58 5.25 -10.93
C ALA A 74 1.63 6.75 -11.26
N LEU A 75 1.79 7.63 -10.25
CA LEU A 75 1.92 9.07 -10.47
C LEU A 75 3.20 9.45 -11.21
N SER A 76 4.27 8.65 -11.10
CA SER A 76 5.46 8.84 -11.94
C SER A 76 5.18 8.57 -13.42
N LEU A 77 4.24 7.67 -13.76
CA LEU A 77 3.81 7.43 -15.14
C LEU A 77 3.00 8.62 -15.66
N VAL A 78 2.18 9.22 -14.80
CA VAL A 78 1.44 10.46 -15.11
C VAL A 78 2.40 11.62 -15.36
N ARG A 79 3.40 11.78 -14.49
CA ARG A 79 4.46 12.79 -14.65
C ARG A 79 5.14 12.69 -16.01
N ASP A 80 5.40 11.46 -16.47
CA ASP A 80 6.08 11.19 -17.74
C ASP A 80 5.12 11.19 -18.94
N GLY A 81 3.83 11.49 -18.74
CA GLY A 81 2.85 11.61 -19.81
C GLY A 81 2.38 10.28 -20.42
N LEU A 82 2.65 9.14 -19.76
CA LEU A 82 2.24 7.82 -20.26
C LEU A 82 0.75 7.51 -20.01
N ILE A 83 0.14 8.19 -19.05
CA ILE A 83 -1.30 8.13 -18.76
C ILE A 83 -1.74 9.39 -18.00
N GLY A 84 -2.93 9.91 -18.27
CA GLY A 84 -3.58 10.96 -17.49
C GLY A 84 -4.28 10.40 -16.24
N LEU A 85 -4.39 11.21 -15.18
CA LEU A 85 -5.18 10.83 -13.99
C LEU A 85 -6.64 10.53 -14.33
N ASP A 86 -7.21 11.25 -15.28
CA ASP A 86 -8.61 11.13 -15.70
C ASP A 86 -8.79 10.24 -16.93
N ASP A 87 -7.73 9.61 -17.41
CA ASP A 87 -7.83 8.63 -18.49
C ASP A 87 -8.49 7.35 -17.95
N PRO A 88 -9.37 6.73 -18.75
CA PRO A 88 -9.95 5.44 -18.39
C PRO A 88 -8.86 4.38 -18.33
N ILE A 89 -8.98 3.49 -17.36
CA ILE A 89 -8.18 2.26 -17.35
C ILE A 89 -8.63 1.40 -18.54
N PRO A 90 -7.72 0.82 -19.33
CA PRO A 90 -8.08 0.03 -20.50
C PRO A 90 -9.13 -1.04 -20.16
N ASP A 91 -10.19 -1.09 -20.97
CA ASP A 91 -11.31 -2.02 -20.85
C ASP A 91 -12.09 -1.92 -19.53
N GLN A 92 -12.01 -0.79 -18.82
CA GLN A 92 -12.67 -0.55 -17.54
C GLN A 92 -13.45 0.77 -17.54
N PRO A 93 -14.55 0.87 -16.77
CA PRO A 93 -15.40 2.06 -16.70
C PRO A 93 -14.88 3.15 -15.75
N PHE A 94 -13.69 2.99 -15.16
CA PHE A 94 -13.13 3.88 -14.15
C PHE A 94 -11.75 4.42 -14.56
N THR A 95 -11.37 5.57 -14.00
CA THR A 95 -10.09 6.24 -14.27
C THR A 95 -9.01 5.86 -13.26
N LEU A 96 -7.75 6.19 -13.58
CA LEU A 96 -6.63 6.04 -12.64
C LEU A 96 -6.87 6.84 -11.34
N ARG A 97 -7.40 8.07 -11.44
CA ARG A 97 -7.77 8.90 -10.29
C ARG A 97 -8.78 8.20 -9.40
N GLN A 98 -9.80 7.57 -9.98
CA GLN A 98 -10.82 6.87 -9.21
C GLN A 98 -10.26 5.62 -8.52
N LEU A 99 -9.32 4.91 -9.14
CA LEU A 99 -8.60 3.81 -8.48
C LEU A 99 -7.77 4.31 -7.29
N LEU A 100 -6.93 5.32 -7.51
CA LEU A 100 -6.04 5.90 -6.49
C LEU A 100 -6.81 6.47 -5.29
N ARG A 101 -8.06 6.90 -5.50
CA ARG A 101 -8.93 7.47 -4.46
C ARG A 101 -9.90 6.47 -3.82
N HIS A 102 -9.92 5.20 -4.26
CA HIS A 102 -10.92 4.20 -3.84
C HIS A 102 -12.38 4.59 -4.19
N GLU A 103 -12.55 5.21 -5.36
CA GLU A 103 -13.84 5.72 -5.86
C GLU A 103 -14.33 4.96 -7.10
N ALA A 104 -13.61 3.91 -7.53
CA ALA A 104 -13.96 3.12 -8.71
C ALA A 104 -15.21 2.23 -8.54
N GLY A 105 -15.76 2.11 -7.33
CA GLY A 105 -16.96 1.29 -7.08
C GLY A 105 -16.72 -0.22 -7.06
N LEU A 106 -15.49 -0.69 -7.28
CA LEU A 106 -15.13 -2.11 -7.30
C LEU A 106 -15.52 -2.83 -6.01
N ALA A 107 -16.04 -4.06 -6.09
CA ALA A 107 -16.12 -4.98 -4.94
C ALA A 107 -14.71 -5.32 -4.41
N ASP A 108 -14.62 -5.87 -3.19
CA ASP A 108 -13.32 -6.28 -2.62
C ASP A 108 -13.36 -7.72 -2.11
N TYR A 109 -12.29 -8.49 -2.37
CA TYR A 109 -12.22 -9.89 -1.93
C TYR A 109 -12.29 -10.05 -0.40
N GLY A 110 -11.96 -8.99 0.36
CA GLY A 110 -12.18 -8.94 1.80
C GLY A 110 -13.66 -8.96 2.23
N GLU A 111 -14.61 -8.91 1.29
CA GLU A 111 -16.05 -9.05 1.53
C GLU A 111 -16.52 -10.51 1.47
N LEU A 112 -15.71 -11.42 0.92
CA LEU A 112 -16.06 -12.82 0.75
C LEU A 112 -15.83 -13.61 2.04
N ALA A 113 -16.87 -14.26 2.58
CA ALA A 113 -16.74 -15.15 3.74
C ALA A 113 -15.73 -16.28 3.49
N GLN A 114 -15.79 -16.89 2.29
CA GLN A 114 -14.85 -17.92 1.84
C GLN A 114 -13.38 -17.46 1.83
N TYR A 115 -13.11 -16.17 1.59
CA TYR A 115 -11.75 -15.64 1.64
C TYR A 115 -11.23 -15.65 3.08
N HIS A 116 -12.05 -15.20 4.04
CA HIS A 116 -11.69 -15.22 5.45
C HIS A 116 -11.47 -16.64 5.98
N THR A 117 -12.32 -17.58 5.57
CA THR A 117 -12.17 -19.00 5.93
C THR A 117 -10.86 -19.60 5.39
N ALA A 118 -10.53 -19.35 4.12
CA ALA A 118 -9.30 -19.86 3.50
C ALA A 118 -8.04 -19.26 4.18
N VAL A 119 -8.04 -17.93 4.39
CA VAL A 119 -6.94 -17.25 5.09
C VAL A 119 -6.76 -17.77 6.52
N ALA A 120 -7.86 -17.96 7.27
CA ALA A 120 -7.81 -18.46 8.64
C ALA A 120 -7.34 -19.93 8.74
N SER A 121 -7.61 -20.72 7.70
CA SER A 121 -7.17 -22.13 7.61
C SER A 121 -5.70 -22.26 7.16
N GLY A 122 -5.07 -21.16 6.73
CA GLY A 122 -3.71 -21.18 6.20
C GLY A 122 -3.62 -21.70 4.77
N ASP A 123 -4.74 -21.72 4.04
CA ASP A 123 -4.79 -22.19 2.65
C ASP A 123 -3.91 -21.31 1.74
N PRO A 124 -3.37 -21.89 0.66
CA PRO A 124 -2.69 -21.10 -0.37
C PRO A 124 -3.65 -20.08 -0.98
N ALA A 125 -3.11 -18.92 -1.37
CA ALA A 125 -3.89 -17.89 -2.04
C ALA A 125 -4.51 -18.41 -3.34
N TRP A 126 -5.75 -18.02 -3.63
CA TRP A 126 -6.34 -18.32 -4.92
C TRP A 126 -5.58 -17.58 -6.02
N PRO A 127 -5.42 -18.19 -7.21
CA PRO A 127 -4.99 -17.45 -8.40
C PRO A 127 -5.86 -16.20 -8.60
N ALA A 128 -5.26 -15.11 -9.11
CA ALA A 128 -5.97 -13.84 -9.28
C ALA A 128 -7.26 -13.99 -10.10
N ASP A 129 -7.25 -14.79 -11.16
CA ASP A 129 -8.43 -15.01 -12.00
C ASP A 129 -9.53 -15.77 -11.27
N GLU A 130 -9.17 -16.71 -10.41
CA GLU A 130 -10.15 -17.42 -9.57
C GLU A 130 -10.74 -16.49 -8.51
N MET A 131 -9.93 -15.63 -7.89
CA MET A 131 -10.42 -14.58 -6.99
C MET A 131 -11.38 -13.64 -7.73
N MET A 132 -11.04 -13.21 -8.95
CA MET A 132 -11.90 -12.36 -9.76
C MET A 132 -13.23 -13.02 -10.07
N ARG A 133 -13.27 -14.32 -10.43
CA ARG A 133 -14.53 -15.03 -10.63
C ARG A 133 -15.34 -15.13 -9.34
N ARG A 134 -14.71 -15.50 -8.23
CA ARG A 134 -15.36 -15.66 -6.91
C ARG A 134 -15.98 -14.38 -6.38
N LEU A 135 -15.34 -13.24 -6.66
CA LEU A 135 -15.79 -11.92 -6.25
C LEU A 135 -16.89 -11.35 -7.15
N ASP A 136 -17.04 -11.88 -8.37
CA ASP A 136 -17.63 -11.14 -9.48
C ASP A 136 -16.90 -9.79 -9.66
N GLY A 137 -15.58 -9.88 -9.87
CA GLY A 137 -14.63 -8.78 -9.73
C GLY A 137 -14.78 -7.63 -10.73
N THR A 138 -15.66 -7.77 -11.73
CA THR A 138 -16.04 -6.69 -12.66
C THR A 138 -17.31 -5.96 -12.23
N ARG A 139 -18.07 -6.51 -11.26
CA ARG A 139 -19.29 -5.89 -10.75
C ARG A 139 -18.96 -4.67 -9.90
N LEU A 140 -19.61 -3.57 -10.26
CA LEU A 140 -19.54 -2.33 -9.50
C LEU A 140 -20.62 -2.29 -8.41
N ARG A 141 -20.23 -1.86 -7.21
CA ARG A 141 -21.13 -1.56 -6.09
C ARG A 141 -21.93 -0.29 -6.34
N TYR A 142 -21.35 0.65 -7.09
CA TYR A 142 -21.91 1.94 -7.49
C TYR A 142 -21.10 2.49 -8.67
N SER A 143 -21.64 3.47 -9.37
CA SER A 143 -20.97 4.09 -10.52
C SER A 143 -19.64 4.75 -10.12
N PRO A 144 -18.58 4.66 -10.93
CA PRO A 144 -17.28 5.24 -10.58
C PRO A 144 -17.39 6.74 -10.30
N GLY A 145 -16.75 7.20 -9.21
CA GLY A 145 -16.77 8.59 -8.78
C GLY A 145 -17.98 9.02 -7.94
N THR A 146 -19.03 8.20 -7.81
CA THR A 146 -20.25 8.57 -7.05
C THR A 146 -20.22 8.14 -5.59
N GLY A 147 -19.17 7.47 -5.15
CA GLY A 147 -19.06 6.95 -3.79
C GLY A 147 -17.64 6.54 -3.43
N TRP A 148 -17.44 6.20 -2.16
CA TRP A 148 -16.13 5.82 -1.63
C TRP A 148 -16.21 4.52 -0.82
N ARG A 149 -15.34 3.57 -1.15
CA ARG A 149 -15.12 2.34 -0.41
C ARG A 149 -13.70 1.88 -0.66
N TYR A 150 -12.94 1.71 0.43
CA TYR A 150 -11.60 1.12 0.37
C TYR A 150 -11.58 -0.14 -0.49
N SER A 151 -10.58 -0.22 -1.38
CA SER A 151 -10.45 -1.31 -2.34
C SER A 151 -8.97 -1.72 -2.49
N ASN A 152 -8.68 -2.95 -2.13
CA ASN A 152 -7.45 -3.65 -2.47
C ASN A 152 -7.46 -4.08 -3.93
N LEU A 153 -8.63 -4.47 -4.46
CA LEU A 153 -8.78 -4.84 -5.87
C LEU A 153 -8.40 -3.68 -6.80
N GLY A 154 -8.77 -2.45 -6.46
CA GLY A 154 -8.39 -1.28 -7.25
C GLY A 154 -6.86 -1.11 -7.39
N TYR A 155 -6.10 -1.49 -6.36
CA TYR A 155 -4.64 -1.47 -6.42
C TYR A 155 -4.04 -2.66 -7.20
N LEU A 156 -4.76 -3.77 -7.36
CA LEU A 156 -4.37 -4.82 -8.32
C LEU A 156 -4.45 -4.28 -9.74
N PHE A 157 -5.51 -3.53 -10.08
CA PHE A 157 -5.60 -2.86 -11.38
C PHE A 157 -4.48 -1.83 -11.58
N ILE A 158 -4.11 -1.06 -10.55
CA ILE A 158 -2.95 -0.15 -10.62
C ILE A 158 -1.66 -0.93 -10.90
N GLY A 159 -1.41 -2.05 -10.20
CA GLY A 159 -0.24 -2.90 -10.45
C GLY A 159 -0.17 -3.40 -11.89
N ARG A 160 -1.27 -3.96 -12.41
CA ARG A 160 -1.38 -4.42 -13.81
C ARG A 160 -1.18 -3.29 -14.82
N LEU A 161 -1.69 -2.09 -14.52
CA LEU A 161 -1.49 -0.91 -15.37
C LEU A 161 -0.01 -0.50 -15.40
N ILE A 162 0.66 -0.51 -14.26
CA ILE A 162 2.10 -0.21 -14.17
C ILE A 162 2.89 -1.18 -15.04
N GLU A 163 2.68 -2.49 -14.88
CA GLU A 163 3.34 -3.51 -15.69
C GLU A 163 3.09 -3.28 -17.18
N ARG A 164 1.82 -3.09 -17.57
CA ARG A 164 1.43 -2.85 -18.98
C ARG A 164 2.08 -1.61 -19.59
N LEU A 165 2.17 -0.50 -18.86
CA LEU A 165 2.72 0.75 -19.39
C LEU A 165 4.25 0.81 -19.37
N THR A 166 4.89 -0.05 -18.59
CA THR A 166 6.36 -0.09 -18.47
C THR A 166 7.00 -1.25 -19.22
N ASP A 167 6.22 -2.30 -19.53
CA ASP A 167 6.73 -3.60 -20.01
C ASP A 167 7.75 -4.22 -19.06
N LEU A 168 7.57 -3.98 -17.76
CA LEU A 168 8.40 -4.50 -16.67
C LEU A 168 7.56 -5.35 -15.72
N THR A 169 8.23 -6.19 -14.94
CA THR A 169 7.60 -6.78 -13.77
C THR A 169 7.25 -5.69 -12.75
N LEU A 170 6.24 -5.92 -11.92
CA LEU A 170 5.87 -4.95 -10.88
C LEU A 170 7.04 -4.66 -9.93
N ASP A 171 7.87 -5.66 -9.59
CA ASP A 171 9.09 -5.48 -8.79
C ASP A 171 10.03 -4.44 -9.43
N ASP A 172 10.37 -4.63 -10.71
CA ASP A 172 11.30 -3.78 -11.44
C ASP A 172 10.76 -2.37 -11.64
N ALA A 173 9.48 -2.25 -12.00
CA ALA A 173 8.83 -0.95 -12.19
C ALA A 173 8.78 -0.14 -10.88
N VAL A 174 8.48 -0.77 -9.75
CA VAL A 174 8.48 -0.12 -8.44
C VAL A 174 9.89 0.33 -8.04
N ILE A 175 10.89 -0.53 -8.25
CA ILE A 175 12.30 -0.19 -7.98
C ILE A 175 12.73 0.99 -8.84
N GLN A 176 12.58 0.88 -10.16
CA GLN A 176 13.07 1.87 -11.11
C GLN A 176 12.39 3.24 -10.93
N ARG A 177 11.08 3.26 -10.67
CA ARG A 177 10.29 4.48 -10.77
C ARG A 177 9.98 5.14 -9.42
N ALA A 178 10.06 4.41 -8.31
CA ALA A 178 9.72 4.96 -7.00
C ALA A 178 10.83 4.74 -5.95
N LEU A 179 11.37 3.52 -5.81
CA LEU A 179 12.33 3.24 -4.73
C LEU A 179 13.71 3.83 -5.02
N SER A 180 14.32 3.50 -6.17
CA SER A 180 15.66 3.96 -6.54
C SER A 180 15.77 5.49 -6.67
N PRO A 181 14.83 6.21 -7.31
CA PRO A 181 14.89 7.67 -7.38
C PRO A 181 14.76 8.34 -6.00
N LEU A 182 14.08 7.69 -5.06
CA LEU A 182 14.00 8.13 -3.67
C LEU A 182 15.11 7.54 -2.80
N GLY A 183 16.10 6.83 -3.36
CA GLY A 183 17.21 6.22 -2.63
C GLY A 183 16.78 5.26 -1.52
N ILE A 184 15.71 4.50 -1.76
CA ILE A 184 15.15 3.51 -0.84
C ILE A 184 15.67 2.12 -1.25
N SER A 185 16.19 1.38 -0.27
CA SER A 185 16.84 0.08 -0.49
C SER A 185 16.34 -0.97 0.49
N ASN A 186 16.69 -2.24 0.27
CA ASN A 186 16.29 -3.37 1.11
C ASN A 186 14.77 -3.58 1.21
N VAL A 187 14.05 -3.21 0.15
CA VAL A 187 12.60 -3.39 0.03
C VAL A 187 12.32 -4.29 -1.18
N ARG A 188 11.45 -5.28 -1.01
CA ARG A 188 11.04 -6.21 -2.08
C ARG A 188 9.62 -6.70 -1.86
N PHE A 189 8.98 -7.28 -2.87
CA PHE A 189 7.72 -7.98 -2.68
C PHE A 189 7.95 -9.35 -2.02
N ALA A 190 7.13 -9.68 -1.03
CA ALA A 190 7.00 -11.03 -0.50
C ALA A 190 6.14 -11.87 -1.47
N LYS A 191 6.67 -13.01 -1.91
CA LYS A 191 6.02 -13.90 -2.90
C LYS A 191 5.62 -15.23 -2.28
N THR A 192 6.27 -15.63 -1.20
CA THR A 192 6.08 -16.93 -0.55
C THR A 192 5.96 -16.80 0.96
N ARG A 193 5.43 -17.82 1.64
CA ARG A 193 5.40 -17.88 3.12
C ARG A 193 6.79 -17.72 3.74
N ALA A 194 7.83 -18.26 3.09
CA ALA A 194 9.22 -18.15 3.55
C ALA A 194 9.71 -16.69 3.62
N ASP A 195 9.24 -15.83 2.71
CA ASP A 195 9.58 -14.41 2.75
C ASP A 195 9.07 -13.74 4.03
N LEU A 196 7.87 -14.10 4.50
CA LEU A 196 7.30 -13.57 5.73
C LEU A 196 7.96 -14.12 6.99
N GLN A 197 8.54 -15.33 6.93
CA GLN A 197 9.29 -15.91 8.05
C GLN A 197 10.57 -15.13 8.38
N THR A 198 11.12 -14.39 7.40
CA THR A 198 12.26 -13.48 7.63
C THR A 198 11.87 -12.16 8.31
N THR A 199 10.57 -11.93 8.53
CA THR A 199 10.08 -10.67 9.11
C THR A 199 9.87 -10.78 10.61
N HIS A 200 9.98 -9.66 11.32
CA HIS A 200 9.84 -9.61 12.77
C HIS A 200 8.38 -9.77 13.28
N GLN A 201 7.43 -10.12 12.41
CA GLN A 201 6.04 -10.42 12.79
C GLN A 201 5.84 -11.93 12.97
N GLY A 202 6.16 -12.44 14.16
CA GLY A 202 6.08 -13.87 14.48
C GLY A 202 4.67 -14.52 14.46
N SER A 203 3.57 -13.80 14.17
CA SER A 203 2.21 -14.35 14.07
C SER A 203 1.72 -14.60 12.63
N THR A 204 2.48 -14.18 11.62
CA THR A 204 2.12 -14.38 10.20
C THR A 204 2.87 -15.54 9.55
N SER A 205 3.47 -16.42 10.36
CA SER A 205 4.35 -17.51 9.88
C SER A 205 3.66 -18.47 8.90
N ASN A 206 2.33 -18.57 8.93
CA ASN A 206 1.55 -19.39 7.98
C ASN A 206 0.72 -18.57 6.98
N TYR A 207 0.78 -17.23 7.03
CA TYR A 207 0.05 -16.39 6.08
C TYR A 207 0.73 -16.45 4.70
N ASP A 208 -0.05 -16.73 3.67
CA ASP A 208 0.43 -16.64 2.29
C ASP A 208 0.38 -15.17 1.80
N PRO A 209 1.53 -14.52 1.54
CA PRO A 209 1.55 -13.12 1.10
C PRO A 209 0.81 -12.89 -0.23
N ALA A 210 0.61 -13.93 -1.05
CA ALA A 210 -0.13 -13.84 -2.31
C ALA A 210 -1.62 -13.50 -2.13
N TRP A 211 -2.18 -13.62 -0.91
CA TRP A 211 -3.51 -13.07 -0.60
C TRP A 211 -3.59 -11.54 -0.72
N VAL A 212 -2.45 -10.85 -0.69
CA VAL A 212 -2.35 -9.42 -0.99
C VAL A 212 -2.17 -9.24 -2.49
N TYR A 213 -3.28 -9.28 -3.24
CA TYR A 213 -3.24 -9.32 -4.71
C TYR A 213 -2.53 -8.15 -5.41
N HIS A 214 -2.42 -6.98 -4.78
CA HIS A 214 -1.62 -5.86 -5.31
C HIS A 214 -0.13 -5.96 -4.97
N GLY A 215 0.30 -7.06 -4.35
CA GLY A 215 1.63 -7.27 -3.81
C GLY A 215 1.78 -6.77 -2.37
N LEU A 216 2.65 -7.45 -1.62
CA LEU A 216 3.03 -7.09 -0.25
C LEU A 216 4.52 -6.72 -0.21
N LEU A 217 4.85 -5.44 -0.07
CA LEU A 217 6.23 -5.06 0.20
C LEU A 217 6.64 -5.48 1.62
N ILE A 218 7.85 -6.00 1.73
CA ILE A 218 8.56 -6.23 2.98
C ILE A 218 9.87 -5.44 2.95
N GLY A 219 10.25 -4.90 4.09
CA GLY A 219 11.50 -4.14 4.23
C GLY A 219 11.62 -3.51 5.61
N PRO A 220 12.75 -2.87 5.91
CA PRO A 220 12.93 -2.14 7.16
C PRO A 220 11.89 -1.03 7.31
N ILE A 221 11.38 -0.81 8.52
CA ILE A 221 10.42 0.27 8.78
C ILE A 221 11.07 1.65 8.61
N SER A 222 12.38 1.75 8.85
CA SER A 222 13.19 2.95 8.54
C SER A 222 13.06 3.34 7.06
N GLN A 223 13.03 2.38 6.15
CA GLN A 223 12.90 2.60 4.72
C GLN A 223 11.48 3.04 4.32
N ALA A 224 10.44 2.54 4.98
CA ALA A 224 9.07 3.05 4.77
C ALA A 224 8.96 4.52 5.20
N ALA A 225 9.57 4.87 6.34
CA ALA A 225 9.55 6.21 6.88
C ALA A 225 10.38 7.19 6.04
N LEU A 226 11.54 6.75 5.53
CA LEU A 226 12.36 7.48 4.58
C LEU A 226 11.65 7.66 3.22
N PHE A 227 10.97 6.62 2.72
CA PHE A 227 10.19 6.70 1.49
C PHE A 227 9.13 7.80 1.61
N LEU A 228 8.38 7.83 2.72
CA LEU A 228 7.35 8.86 2.92
C LEU A 228 7.95 10.27 3.05
N ASP A 229 9.07 10.43 3.77
CA ASP A 229 9.77 11.73 3.86
C ASP A 229 10.15 12.25 2.47
N ARG A 230 10.83 11.41 1.70
CA ARG A 230 11.38 11.78 0.40
C ARG A 230 10.28 11.93 -0.64
N LEU A 231 9.23 11.10 -0.63
CA LEU A 231 8.07 11.29 -1.49
C LEU A 231 7.42 12.67 -1.31
N LEU A 232 7.36 13.17 -0.06
CA LEU A 232 6.71 14.43 0.26
C LEU A 232 7.62 15.66 0.11
N CYS A 233 8.93 15.46 -0.05
CA CYS A 233 9.92 16.54 0.02
C CYS A 233 10.94 16.56 -1.12
N ALA A 234 11.08 15.48 -1.88
CA ALA A 234 11.94 15.38 -3.05
C ALA A 234 11.15 15.60 -4.34
N ASP A 235 11.86 15.82 -5.44
CA ASP A 235 11.27 16.15 -6.75
C ASP A 235 10.84 14.91 -7.56
N LEU A 236 10.34 13.86 -6.89
CA LEU A 236 9.82 12.68 -7.60
C LEU A 236 8.56 13.04 -8.41
N LEU A 237 7.66 13.80 -7.81
CA LEU A 237 6.40 14.24 -8.42
C LEU A 237 6.46 15.75 -8.64
N SER A 238 5.82 16.24 -9.71
CA SER A 238 5.62 17.67 -9.89
C SER A 238 4.78 18.24 -8.73
N THR A 239 4.91 19.54 -8.45
CA THR A 239 4.13 20.20 -7.39
C THR A 239 2.63 19.96 -7.53
N GLY A 240 2.11 20.00 -8.77
CA GLY A 240 0.69 19.72 -9.04
C GLY A 240 0.30 18.27 -8.71
N LEU A 241 1.10 17.28 -9.10
CA LEU A 241 0.82 15.88 -8.81
C LEU A 241 0.95 15.56 -7.31
N LEU A 242 1.90 16.17 -6.62
CA LEU A 242 2.03 16.04 -5.17
C LEU A 242 0.80 16.64 -4.45
N GLN A 243 0.32 17.80 -4.91
CA GLN A 243 -0.89 18.42 -4.38
C GLN A 243 -2.14 17.54 -4.64
N GLU A 244 -2.27 16.96 -5.83
CA GLU A 244 -3.33 16.00 -6.15
C GLU A 244 -3.28 14.78 -5.22
N MET A 245 -2.09 14.21 -5.00
CA MET A 245 -1.88 13.08 -4.09
C MET A 245 -2.27 13.41 -2.64
N GLN A 246 -2.03 14.64 -2.20
CA GLN A 246 -2.31 15.12 -0.85
C GLN A 246 -3.74 15.65 -0.67
N THR A 247 -4.53 15.72 -1.75
CA THR A 247 -5.89 16.27 -1.69
C THR A 247 -6.80 15.33 -0.88
N ALA A 248 -7.00 15.69 0.38
CA ALA A 248 -7.88 14.97 1.28
C ALA A 248 -9.35 15.05 0.81
N ARG A 249 -10.10 13.97 1.07
CA ARG A 249 -11.56 13.99 0.98
C ARG A 249 -12.17 13.67 2.32
N THR A 250 -13.12 14.49 2.71
CA THR A 250 -13.98 14.21 3.85
C THR A 250 -14.98 13.15 3.42
N LEU A 251 -14.81 11.94 3.94
CA LEU A 251 -15.85 10.92 3.89
C LEU A 251 -16.92 11.37 4.88
N GLY A 252 -18.18 11.46 4.43
CA GLY A 252 -19.28 12.07 5.18
C GLY A 252 -19.26 11.69 6.66
N SER A 253 -19.55 12.66 7.53
CA SER A 253 -19.72 12.40 8.96
C SER A 253 -20.81 11.34 9.14
N VAL A 254 -20.48 10.28 9.88
CA VAL A 254 -21.50 9.40 10.45
C VAL A 254 -22.41 10.30 11.27
N ARG A 255 -23.64 10.52 10.80
CA ARG A 255 -24.74 11.01 11.63
C ARG A 255 -25.35 9.82 12.35
#